data_AF-A0A6M8SK70-F1
#
_entry.id   AF-A0A6M8SK70-F1
#
_cell.length_a   1.000
_cell.length_b   1.000
_cell.length_c   1.000
_cell.angle_alpha   90.00
_cell.angle_beta   90.00
_cell.angle_gamma   90.00
#
_symmetry.space_group_name_H-M   'P 1'
#
loop_
_entity.id
_entity.type
_entity.pdbx_description
1 polymer ?
#
loop_
_entity_poly.entity_id
_entity_poly.type
_entity_poly.pdbx_seq_one_letter_code
_entity_poly.pdbx_strand_id
1 'polypeptide(L)' 'MPVSPEQFSSLIQLVSQLQPMPAYQAAKELEMLKPEMTDAQRHAYEQALGEAQRQRKEIEKANAAATEDAFDQDED' A
#
# COMPACT_ATOMS: atom_id res chain seq x y z
N MET A 1 2.33 21.65 13.45
CA MET A 1 3.16 22.30 12.40
C MET A 1 2.81 21.65 11.07
N PRO A 2 2.91 22.26 9.88
CA PRO A 2 2.57 21.53 8.64
C PRO A 2 3.54 20.36 8.42
N VAL A 3 3.04 19.24 7.91
CA VAL A 3 3.85 18.06 7.55
C VAL A 3 4.86 18.45 6.48
N SER A 4 6.14 18.12 6.67
CA SER A 4 7.16 18.45 5.66
C SER A 4 6.93 17.63 4.37
N PRO A 5 7.16 18.21 3.18
CA PRO A 5 6.98 17.50 1.92
C PRO A 5 7.85 16.23 1.81
N GLU A 6 9.07 16.27 2.33
CA GLU A 6 10.01 15.14 2.33
C GLU A 6 9.53 14.00 3.23
N GLN A 7 9.04 14.33 4.44
CA GLN A 7 8.47 13.35 5.35
C GLN A 7 7.23 12.71 4.75
N PHE A 8 6.32 13.54 4.19
CA PHE A 8 5.12 13.05 3.53
C PHE A 8 5.44 12.10 2.37
N SER A 9 6.36 12.50 1.49
CA SER A 9 6.76 11.68 0.33
C SER A 9 7.35 10.34 0.76
N SER A 10 8.19 10.34 1.81
CA SER A 10 8.80 9.11 2.34
C SER A 10 7.75 8.15 2.89
N LEU A 11 6.79 8.67 3.65
CA LEU A 11 5.70 7.87 4.23
C LEU A 11 4.75 7.34 3.15
N ILE A 12 4.41 8.14 2.14
CA ILE A 12 3.59 7.69 1.00
C ILE A 12 4.29 6.56 0.26
N GLN A 13 5.58 6.70 -0.01
CA GLN A 13 6.36 5.66 -0.67
C GLN A 13 6.34 4.35 0.12
N LEU A 14 6.42 4.41 1.46
CA LEU A 14 6.33 3.24 2.34
C LEU A 14 4.92 2.62 2.34
N VAL A 15 3.85 3.42 2.32
CA VAL A 15 2.47 2.91 2.22
C VAL A 15 2.24 2.12 0.94
N SER A 16 2.82 2.58 -0.17
CA SER A 16 2.74 1.88 -1.46
C SER A 16 3.56 0.58 -1.52
N GLN A 17 4.35 0.25 -0.50
CA GLN A 17 5.11 -1.00 -0.49
C GLN A 17 4.21 -2.21 -0.20
N LEU A 18 4.61 -3.32 -0.80
CA LEU A 18 3.95 -4.63 -0.62
C LEU A 18 4.29 -5.26 0.74
N GLN A 19 5.35 -4.79 1.40
CA GLN A 19 5.74 -5.27 2.71
C GLN A 19 4.70 -4.79 3.76
N PRO A 20 4.03 -5.69 4.48
CA PRO A 20 2.88 -5.33 5.32
C PRO A 20 3.28 -4.48 6.53
N MET A 21 4.43 -4.76 7.15
CA MET A 21 4.88 -4.06 8.35
C MET A 21 5.28 -2.59 8.08
N PRO A 22 6.18 -2.28 7.13
CA PRO A 22 6.53 -0.90 6.80
C PRO A 22 5.33 -0.07 6.32
N ALA A 23 4.48 -0.66 5.48
CA ALA A 23 3.30 0.03 4.97
C ALA A 23 2.29 0.34 6.08
N TYR A 24 2.09 -0.57 7.04
CA TYR A 24 1.20 -0.34 8.18
C TYR A 24 1.73 0.74 9.12
N GLN A 25 3.05 0.72 9.40
CA GLN A 25 3.68 1.75 10.23
C GLN A 25 3.56 3.13 9.58
N ALA A 26 3.85 3.23 8.29
CA ALA A 26 3.74 4.48 7.54
C ALA A 26 2.29 4.99 7.45
N ALA A 27 1.32 4.11 7.24
CA ALA A 27 -0.11 4.48 7.25
C ALA A 27 -0.54 5.01 8.62
N LYS A 28 -0.07 4.38 9.71
CA LYS A 28 -0.34 4.84 11.07
C LYS A 28 0.25 6.22 11.33
N GLU A 29 1.47 6.48 10.86
CA GLU A 29 2.10 7.80 10.95
C GLU A 29 1.34 8.86 10.16
N LEU A 30 0.89 8.54 8.94
CA LEU A 30 0.08 9.45 8.12
C LEU A 30 -1.30 9.74 8.74
N GLU A 31 -1.92 8.76 9.42
CA GLU A 31 -3.15 8.99 10.20
C GLU A 31 -2.94 9.95 11.36
N MET A 32 -1.80 9.87 12.06
CA MET A 32 -1.46 10.82 13.13
C MET A 32 -1.22 12.23 12.59
N LEU A 33 -0.68 12.34 11.37
CA LEU A 33 -0.36 13.60 10.70
C LEU A 33 -1.53 14.19 9.89
N LYS A 34 -2.63 13.46 9.69
CA LYS A 34 -3.81 13.88 8.92
C LYS A 34 -4.37 15.27 9.29
N PRO A 35 -4.44 15.67 10.57
CA PRO A 35 -4.89 17.02 10.96
C PRO A 35 -3.96 18.14 10.48
N GLU A 36 -2.69 17.82 10.25
CA GLU A 36 -1.64 18.76 9.83
C GLU A 36 -1.41 18.75 8.31
N MET A 37 -2.06 17.84 7.58
CA MET A 37 -1.99 17.72 6.13
C MET A 37 -2.84 18.76 5.43
N THR A 38 -2.35 19.20 4.27
CA THR A 38 -3.17 19.90 3.27
C THR A 38 -4.18 18.96 2.61
N ASP A 39 -5.21 19.50 1.97
CA ASP A 39 -6.18 18.71 1.19
C ASP A 39 -5.51 17.90 0.08
N ALA A 40 -4.49 18.48 -0.58
CA ALA A 40 -3.72 17.78 -1.60
C ALA A 40 -2.96 16.56 -1.03
N GLN A 41 -2.37 16.70 0.15
CA GLN A 41 -1.69 15.60 0.84
C GLN A 41 -2.67 14.52 1.31
N ARG A 42 -3.84 14.91 1.83
CA ARG A 42 -4.89 13.97 2.20
C ARG A 42 -5.38 13.15 1.01
N HIS A 43 -5.61 13.81 -0.12
CA HIS A 43 -6.04 13.14 -1.34
C HIS A 43 -4.97 12.16 -1.86
N ALA A 44 -3.70 12.58 -1.88
CA ALA A 44 -2.59 11.70 -2.28
C ALA A 44 -2.46 10.48 -1.36
N TYR A 45 -2.67 10.65 -0.05
CA TYR A 45 -2.67 9.54 0.90
C TYR A 45 -3.81 8.54 0.64
N GLU A 46 -5.03 9.01 0.42
CA GLU A 46 -6.17 8.14 0.10
C GLU A 46 -5.97 7.38 -1.22
N GLN A 47 -5.41 8.04 -2.23
CA GLN A 47 -5.05 7.40 -3.49
C GLN A 47 -4.00 6.29 -3.28
N ALA A 48 -2.93 6.58 -2.53
CA ALA A 48 -1.87 5.62 -2.26
C ALA A 48 -2.39 4.37 -1.52
N LEU A 49 -3.31 4.53 -0.56
CA LEU A 49 -3.97 3.40 0.10
C LEU A 49 -4.79 2.55 -0.88
N GLY A 50 -5.57 3.19 -1.74
CA GLY A 50 -6.38 2.51 -2.75
C GLY A 50 -5.54 1.73 -3.76
N GLU A 51 -4.45 2.32 -4.24
CA GLU A 51 -3.51 1.67 -5.15
C GLU A 51 -2.79 0.49 -4.49
N ALA A 52 -2.29 0.66 -3.26
CA ALA A 52 -1.64 -0.41 -2.50
C ALA A 52 -2.60 -1.59 -2.29
N GLN A 53 -3.88 -1.33 -2.01
CA GLN A 53 -4.88 -2.39 -1.87
C GLN A 53 -5.13 -3.13 -3.19
N ARG A 54 -5.21 -2.41 -4.31
CA ARG A 54 -5.38 -3.03 -5.64
C ARG A 54 -4.19 -3.92 -5.99
N GLN A 55 -2.97 -3.43 -5.81
CA GLN A 55 -1.74 -4.19 -6.08
C GLN A 55 -1.68 -5.47 -5.24
N ARG A 56 -2.01 -5.39 -3.94
CA ARG A 56 -2.04 -6.58 -3.06
C ARG A 56 -3.05 -7.61 -3.54
N LYS A 57 -4.25 -7.18 -3.96
CA LYS A 57 -5.29 -8.06 -4.48
C LYS A 57 -4.90 -8.71 -5.81
N GLU A 58 -4.23 -7.97 -6.69
CA GLU A 58 -3.72 -8.50 -7.96
C GLU A 58 -2.65 -9.57 -7.74
N ILE A 59 -1.74 -9.35 -6.79
CA ILE A 59 -0.71 -10.32 -6.42
C ILE A 59 -1.34 -11.56 -5.76
N GLU A 60 -2.31 -11.38 -4.86
CA GLU A 60 -3.04 -12.49 -4.25
C GLU A 60 -3.74 -13.34 -5.32
N LYS A 61 -4.40 -12.70 -6.29
CA LYS A 61 -5.04 -13.39 -7.41
C LYS A 61 -4.03 -14.11 -8.30
N ALA A 62 -2.89 -13.49 -8.60
CA ALA A 62 -1.83 -14.11 -9.40
C ALA A 62 -1.20 -15.32 -8.69
N ASN A 63 -0.98 -15.22 -7.38
CA ASN A 63 -0.46 -16.33 -6.58
C ASN A 63 -1.46 -17.48 -6.47
N ALA A 64 -2.77 -17.19 -6.34
CA ALA A 64 -3.81 -18.20 -6.35
C ALA A 64 -3.86 -18.96 -7.68
N ALA A 65 -3.84 -18.24 -8.81
CA ALA A 65 -3.84 -18.85 -10.14
C ALA A 65 -2.58 -19.70 -10.40
N ALA A 66 -1.40 -19.24 -9.96
CA ALA A 66 -0.15 -20.00 -10.08
C ALA A 66 -0.14 -21.28 -9.21
N THR A 67 -0.93 -21.32 -8.13
CA THR A 67 -1.05 -22.50 -7.27
C THR A 67 -2.01 -23.53 -7.87
N GLU A 68 -3.09 -23.10 -8.54
CA GLU A 68 -4.02 -24.00 -9.25
C GLU A 68 -3.37 -24.68 -10.47
N ASP A 69 -2.64 -23.94 -11.31
CA ASP A 69 -1.94 -24.50 -12.49
C ASP A 69 -0.86 -25.54 -12.15
N ALA A 70 -0.34 -25.52 -10.92
CA ALA A 70 0.67 -26.47 -10.44
C ALA A 70 0.07 -27.80 -9.96
N PHE A 71 -1.19 -27.82 -9.53
CA PHE A 71 -1.88 -29.04 -9.09
C PHE A 71 -2.48 -29.83 -10.26
N ASP A 72 -2.90 -29.16 -11.34
CA ASP A 72 -3.45 -29.82 -12.54
C ASP A 72 -2.35 -30.47 -13.42
N GLN A 73 -1.06 -30.14 -13.23
CA GLN A 73 0.06 -30.71 -14.01
C GLN A 73 0.65 -32.01 -13.45
N ASP A 74 0.30 -32.42 -12.23
CA ASP A 74 0.79 -33.66 -11.60
C ASP A 74 -0.17 -34.86 -11.75
N GLU A 75 -1.27 -34.73 -12.51
CA GLU A 75 -2.28 -35.79 -12.71
C GLU A 75 -2.23 -36.57 -14.04
N ASP A 76 -1.17 -36.46 -14.87
CA ASP A 76 -0.96 -37.28 -16.09
C ASP A 76 0.21 -38.28 -16.00
#